data_AF-A0AA35RKP1-F1
#
_entry.id   AF-A0AA35RKP1-F1
#
_cell.length_a   1.000
_cell.length_b   1.000
_cell.length_c   1.000
_cell.angle_alpha   90.00
_cell.angle_beta   90.00
_cell.angle_gamma   90.00
#
_symmetry.space_group_name_H-M   'P 1'
#
loop_
_entity.id
_entity.type
_entity.pdbx_description
1 polymer ?
#
loop_
_entity_poly.entity_id
_entity_poly.type
_entity_poly.pdbx_seq_one_letter_code
_entity_poly.pdbx_strand_id
1 'polypeptide(L)'
;MNLFDIVRCYEARDSGKNKIGKTTISEAQLIGRGARYFPFVLPEHTDRFRRKFDEDLDHELRVLEELHYHSIHDSRYISEIRTALIDEGMMDERLETRQLKLKADFKDTDLYKHGVVWLNKQVPKDYQHVQSFTDLAKLDVKQKNYEHAIYTGAGGVTTVMENAAVPVAQGNQNSRDIKVVDIELNIVSQIESEIRKEITEYQGTKHFYEHHIRAVFTDKTLKFSVDTPRADDSDTAYLVKVSDWFAYDTLYGTSEEKAFVAMLDRWIQESTKTYEDIYLLRNEGHFSIYSFSDGSPFQPDFVLFLREKNGEPLSYQLFIEPKGEYLTETDRWKEKFLAEIRAEYHSKILTENSKYRVIGVPSFYHERYENQFKDDLNAALTETAQTSEQDD
;
A
#
# COMPACT_ATOMS: atom_id res chain seq x y z
N MET A 1 25.78 9.80 5.81
CA MET A 1 25.25 8.53 5.28
C MET A 1 23.83 8.44 5.78
N ASN A 2 22.86 8.55 4.87
CA ASN A 2 21.47 8.28 5.18
C ASN A 2 21.24 6.79 4.91
N LEU A 3 21.02 6.01 5.96
CA LEU A 3 20.92 4.56 5.87
C LEU A 3 19.44 4.23 6.08
N PHE A 4 18.61 4.42 5.04
CA PHE A 4 17.16 4.30 5.21
C PHE A 4 16.70 2.85 5.24
N ASP A 5 17.41 1.93 4.59
CA ASP A 5 17.14 0.49 4.69
C ASP A 5 18.46 -0.30 4.58
N ILE A 6 18.58 -1.39 5.34
CA ILE A 6 19.72 -2.31 5.22
C ILE A 6 19.24 -3.62 4.62
N VAL A 7 19.75 -3.95 3.44
CA VAL A 7 19.49 -5.23 2.78
C VAL A 7 20.73 -6.12 2.90
N ARG A 8 20.56 -7.30 3.49
CA ARG A 8 21.63 -8.31 3.57
C ARG A 8 21.54 -9.29 2.42
N CYS A 9 22.52 -9.21 1.51
CA CYS A 9 22.55 -10.00 0.27
C CYS A 9 23.45 -11.24 0.29
N TYR A 10 23.99 -11.66 1.45
CA TYR A 10 24.95 -12.77 1.54
C TYR A 10 24.64 -13.74 2.67
N GLU A 11 24.94 -15.02 2.43
CA GLU A 11 24.66 -16.13 3.34
C GLU A 11 25.83 -16.49 4.27
N ALA A 12 27.00 -15.88 4.10
CA ALA A 12 28.22 -16.28 4.81
C ALA A 12 28.01 -16.22 6.34
N ARG A 13 28.10 -17.40 6.97
CA ARG A 13 27.94 -17.60 8.42
C ARG A 13 29.30 -17.78 9.07
N ASP A 14 29.49 -17.08 10.19
CA ASP A 14 30.63 -17.24 11.10
C ASP A 14 30.15 -17.83 12.45
N SER A 15 29.20 -18.77 12.42
CA SER A 15 28.60 -19.35 13.63
C SER A 15 29.06 -20.80 13.87
N GLY A 16 29.91 -20.96 14.89
CA GLY A 16 30.25 -22.24 15.50
C GLY A 16 30.01 -22.17 17.00
N LYS A 17 29.14 -23.05 17.53
CA LYS A 17 28.85 -23.28 18.96
C LYS A 17 28.19 -22.12 19.72
N ASN A 18 26.85 -22.01 19.70
CA ASN A 18 26.03 -21.24 20.65
C ASN A 18 26.51 -19.82 21.02
N LYS A 19 27.29 -19.17 20.15
CA LYS A 19 27.80 -17.82 20.31
C LYS A 19 27.44 -17.05 19.06
N ILE A 20 26.95 -15.84 19.26
CA ILE A 20 26.62 -14.90 18.19
C ILE A 20 27.88 -14.67 17.35
N GLY A 21 27.77 -14.84 16.03
CA GLY A 21 28.89 -14.65 15.11
C GLY A 21 29.39 -13.20 15.14
N LYS A 22 30.69 -13.00 14.91
CA LYS A 22 31.29 -11.64 14.90
C LYS A 22 30.63 -10.73 13.86
N THR A 23 30.22 -11.30 12.72
CA THR A 23 29.50 -10.61 11.66
C THR A 23 28.15 -10.08 12.16
N THR A 24 27.35 -10.89 12.85
CA THR A 24 26.05 -10.50 13.42
C THR A 24 26.19 -9.35 14.42
N ILE A 25 27.23 -9.36 15.26
CA ILE A 25 27.50 -8.25 16.20
C ILE A 25 27.84 -6.97 15.43
N SER A 26 28.69 -7.06 14.40
CA SER A 26 29.03 -5.88 13.59
C SER A 26 27.82 -5.31 12.82
N GLU A 27 26.91 -6.19 12.40
CA GLU A 27 25.66 -5.81 11.74
C GLU A 27 24.69 -5.14 12.74
N ALA A 28 24.56 -5.66 13.96
CA ALA A 28 23.78 -5.03 15.03
C ALA A 28 24.28 -3.61 15.33
N GLN A 29 25.60 -3.43 15.43
CA GLN A 29 26.20 -2.11 15.64
C GLN A 29 25.96 -1.16 14.45
N LEU A 30 25.95 -1.68 13.22
CA LEU A 30 25.65 -0.89 12.02
C LEU A 30 24.20 -0.43 12.02
N ILE A 31 23.27 -1.35 12.30
CA ILE A 31 21.84 -1.05 12.53
C ILE A 31 21.72 0.02 13.61
N GLY A 32 22.45 -0.12 14.72
CA GLY A 32 22.45 0.85 15.80
C GLY A 32 23.04 2.22 15.48
N ARG A 33 23.95 2.31 14.50
CA ARG A 33 24.40 3.61 13.99
C ARG A 33 23.36 4.25 13.08
N GLY A 34 22.64 3.45 12.29
CA GLY A 34 21.52 3.89 11.46
C GLY A 34 20.34 4.37 12.32
N ALA A 35 19.92 3.57 13.29
CA ALA A 35 18.79 3.84 14.18
C ALA A 35 19.02 4.99 15.18
N ARG A 36 20.23 5.57 15.25
CA ARG A 36 20.52 6.78 16.05
C ARG A 36 20.71 8.03 15.18
N TYR A 37 20.63 7.90 13.86
CA TYR A 37 20.98 8.98 12.95
C TYR A 37 19.77 9.86 12.63
N PHE A 38 19.59 10.92 13.42
CA PHE A 38 18.49 11.89 13.25
C PHE A 38 19.02 13.32 13.07
N PRO A 39 19.37 13.74 11.84
CA PRO A 39 20.00 15.04 11.64
C PRO A 39 19.02 16.23 11.65
N PHE A 40 17.70 15.97 11.63
CA PHE A 40 16.66 16.97 11.43
C PHE A 40 16.16 17.61 12.74
N VAL A 41 15.75 18.88 12.62
CA VAL A 41 15.09 19.68 13.67
C VAL A 41 13.70 20.04 13.21
N LEU A 42 12.76 20.12 14.15
CA LEU A 42 11.39 20.54 13.90
C LEU A 42 11.08 21.78 14.75
N PRO A 43 10.09 22.61 14.37
CA PRO A 43 9.68 23.75 15.17
C PRO A 43 9.33 23.39 16.63
N GLU A 44 8.73 22.22 16.85
CA GLU A 44 8.43 21.70 18.20
C GLU A 44 9.62 20.99 18.88
N HIS A 45 10.60 20.51 18.10
CA HIS A 45 11.74 19.75 18.59
C HIS A 45 13.07 20.30 18.07
N THR A 46 13.70 21.16 18.87
CA THR A 46 14.98 21.80 18.55
C THR A 46 16.20 20.88 18.73
N ASP A 47 16.01 19.73 19.37
CA ASP A 47 17.06 18.75 19.64
C ASP A 47 17.45 17.97 18.36
N ARG A 48 18.71 18.15 17.95
CA ARG A 48 19.35 17.34 16.90
C ARG A 48 19.78 15.98 17.48
N PHE A 49 19.70 14.92 16.69
CA PHE A 49 20.17 13.58 17.03
C PHE A 49 19.42 12.89 18.18
N ARG A 50 18.17 13.30 18.42
CA ARG A 50 17.22 12.62 19.31
C ARG A 50 15.98 12.21 18.52
N ARG A 51 15.45 11.04 18.89
CA ARG A 51 14.14 10.54 18.46
C ARG A 51 13.06 11.41 19.07
N LYS A 52 12.02 11.68 18.28
CA LYS A 52 10.97 12.65 18.58
C LYS A 52 9.59 11.98 18.63
N PHE A 53 9.41 10.87 17.92
CA PHE A 53 8.12 10.22 17.68
C PHE A 53 8.04 8.80 18.25
N ASP A 54 8.86 8.47 19.26
CA ASP A 54 8.86 7.14 19.88
C ASP A 54 7.54 6.82 20.60
N GLU A 55 6.96 7.83 21.26
CA GLU A 55 5.72 7.70 22.04
C GLU A 55 4.45 7.99 21.20
N ASP A 56 4.62 8.57 20.01
CA ASP A 56 3.52 8.97 19.12
C ASP A 56 3.52 8.12 17.85
N LEU A 57 2.91 6.94 17.97
CA LEU A 57 2.92 5.91 16.92
C LEU A 57 2.19 6.30 15.65
N ASP A 58 1.20 7.18 15.80
CA ASP A 58 0.33 7.64 14.72
C ASP A 58 0.92 8.88 14.03
N HIS A 59 2.02 9.45 14.56
CA HIS A 59 2.71 10.58 13.96
C HIS A 59 3.44 10.18 12.69
N GLU A 60 3.07 10.76 11.55
CA GLU A 60 3.57 10.31 10.26
C GLU A 60 5.07 10.51 10.04
N LEU A 61 5.66 11.55 10.61
CA LEU A 61 7.12 11.74 10.58
C LEU A 61 7.88 10.65 11.36
N ARG A 62 7.20 9.75 12.07
CA ARG A 62 7.78 8.53 12.65
C ARG A 62 8.42 7.64 11.59
N VAL A 63 7.95 7.67 10.32
CA VAL A 63 8.60 6.97 9.21
C VAL A 63 10.07 7.38 9.03
N LEU A 64 10.42 8.61 9.40
CA LEU A 64 11.81 9.11 9.36
C LEU A 64 12.66 8.57 10.52
N GLU A 65 12.01 7.96 11.51
CA GLU A 65 12.61 7.35 12.71
C GLU A 65 12.51 5.81 12.70
N GLU A 66 11.94 5.23 11.65
CA GLU A 66 11.90 3.79 11.40
C GLU A 66 13.06 3.37 10.49
N LEU A 67 13.65 2.21 10.80
CA LEU A 67 14.72 1.60 10.01
C LEU A 67 14.28 0.18 9.66
N HIS A 68 14.18 -0.15 8.37
CA HIS A 68 13.85 -1.51 7.96
C HIS A 68 15.12 -2.31 7.66
N TYR A 69 15.12 -3.54 8.16
CA TYR A 69 16.20 -4.49 7.94
C TYR A 69 15.65 -5.70 7.20
N HIS A 70 16.10 -5.90 5.97
CA HIS A 70 15.64 -6.98 5.09
C HIS A 70 16.68 -8.09 5.00
N SER A 71 16.24 -9.34 5.22
CA SER A 71 17.07 -10.54 5.07
C SER A 71 16.40 -11.52 4.13
N ILE A 72 17.18 -12.08 3.19
CA ILE A 72 16.67 -12.89 2.09
C ILE A 72 16.07 -14.20 2.63
N HIS A 73 16.71 -14.92 3.56
CA HIS A 73 16.13 -16.02 4.37
C HIS A 73 17.13 -16.56 5.41
N ASP A 74 16.84 -16.44 6.72
CA ASP A 74 17.33 -17.38 7.76
C ASP A 74 16.67 -17.09 9.14
N SER A 75 15.73 -17.95 9.59
CA SER A 75 15.01 -17.76 10.86
C SER A 75 15.93 -17.70 12.09
N ARG A 76 17.09 -18.38 12.01
CA ARG A 76 18.11 -18.38 13.07
C ARG A 76 18.91 -17.09 13.10
N TYR A 77 19.28 -16.54 11.95
CA TYR A 77 19.97 -15.24 11.88
C TYR A 77 19.09 -14.11 12.43
N ILE A 78 17.80 -14.09 12.07
CA ILE A 78 16.84 -13.12 12.61
C ILE A 78 16.75 -13.24 14.14
N SER A 79 16.84 -14.45 14.68
CA SER A 79 16.92 -14.65 16.13
C SER A 79 18.21 -14.10 16.71
N GLU A 80 19.37 -14.37 16.10
CA GLU A 80 20.68 -13.91 16.59
C GLU A 80 20.83 -12.38 16.52
N ILE A 81 20.38 -11.75 15.42
CA ILE A 81 20.43 -10.28 15.29
C ILE A 81 19.45 -9.62 16.26
N ARG A 82 18.27 -10.19 16.52
CA ARG A 82 17.36 -9.70 17.57
C ARG A 82 17.99 -9.80 18.95
N THR A 83 18.60 -10.95 19.28
CA THR A 83 19.30 -11.10 20.55
C THR A 83 20.43 -10.08 20.68
N ALA A 84 21.21 -9.85 19.62
CA ALA A 84 22.25 -8.83 19.62
C ALA A 84 21.70 -7.40 19.78
N LEU A 85 20.59 -7.07 19.12
CA LEU A 85 19.94 -5.75 19.24
C LEU A 85 19.33 -5.54 20.63
N ILE A 86 18.76 -6.59 21.22
CA ILE A 86 18.28 -6.60 22.61
C ILE A 86 19.45 -6.42 23.59
N ASP A 87 20.54 -7.19 23.43
CA ASP A 87 21.75 -7.09 24.27
C ASP A 87 22.39 -5.69 24.20
N GLU A 88 22.29 -5.02 23.03
CA GLU A 88 22.73 -3.64 22.83
C GLU A 88 21.70 -2.60 23.30
N GLY A 89 20.53 -3.02 23.80
CA GLY A 89 19.46 -2.15 24.32
C GLY A 89 18.73 -1.36 23.23
N MET A 90 18.76 -1.82 21.97
CA MET A 90 18.18 -1.15 20.81
C MET A 90 16.85 -1.76 20.36
N MET A 91 16.41 -2.83 21.00
CA MET A 91 15.12 -3.47 20.75
C MET A 91 14.56 -3.98 22.07
N ASP A 92 13.26 -3.82 22.27
CA ASP A 92 12.60 -4.27 23.50
C ASP A 92 12.58 -5.80 23.59
N GLU A 93 12.92 -6.32 24.78
CA GLU A 93 12.92 -7.76 25.08
C GLU A 93 11.54 -8.40 24.96
N ARG A 94 10.46 -7.61 25.06
CA ARG A 94 9.12 -8.10 25.34
C ARG A 94 8.17 -7.77 24.19
N LEU A 95 8.04 -8.71 23.25
CA LEU A 95 6.89 -8.73 22.35
C LEU A 95 5.70 -9.39 23.05
N GLU A 96 4.59 -8.69 23.12
CA GLU A 96 3.33 -9.30 23.49
C GLU A 96 2.70 -9.97 22.26
N THR A 97 2.31 -11.23 22.44
CA THR A 97 1.59 -11.98 21.43
C THR A 97 0.10 -11.88 21.73
N ARG A 98 -0.67 -11.32 20.81
CA ARG A 98 -2.13 -11.22 20.91
C ARG A 98 -2.78 -12.08 19.84
N GLN A 99 -3.93 -12.67 20.18
CA GLN A 99 -4.69 -13.51 19.26
C GLN A 99 -5.83 -12.69 18.69
N LEU A 100 -5.89 -12.56 17.37
CA LEU A 100 -7.04 -12.05 16.65
C LEU A 100 -7.87 -13.25 16.19
N LYS A 101 -9.08 -13.40 16.72
CA LYS A 101 -9.92 -14.57 16.42
C LYS A 101 -11.22 -14.15 15.75
N LEU A 102 -11.63 -14.93 14.77
CA LEU A 102 -12.96 -14.80 14.20
C LEU A 102 -14.01 -15.26 15.23
N LYS A 103 -15.11 -14.51 15.36
CA LYS A 103 -16.20 -14.84 16.28
C LYS A 103 -16.81 -16.20 15.92
N ALA A 104 -17.24 -16.94 16.93
CA ALA A 104 -17.92 -18.22 16.72
C ALA A 104 -19.20 -18.04 15.89
N ASP A 105 -20.01 -17.05 16.24
CA ASP A 105 -21.26 -16.75 15.55
C ASP A 105 -21.02 -16.34 14.09
N PHE A 106 -19.92 -15.61 13.82
CA PHE A 106 -19.53 -15.29 12.45
C PHE A 106 -19.13 -16.54 11.64
N LYS A 107 -18.40 -17.48 12.24
CA LYS A 107 -18.05 -18.76 11.59
C LYS A 107 -19.28 -19.60 11.22
N ASP A 108 -20.41 -19.34 11.86
CA ASP A 108 -21.68 -20.01 11.58
C ASP A 108 -22.52 -19.37 10.47
N THR A 109 -22.16 -18.18 9.99
CA THR A 109 -22.87 -17.46 8.94
C THR A 109 -22.70 -18.09 7.55
N ASP A 110 -23.66 -17.83 6.66
CA ASP A 110 -23.60 -18.25 5.26
C ASP A 110 -22.41 -17.60 4.53
N LEU A 111 -22.11 -16.32 4.85
CA LEU A 111 -20.97 -15.62 4.29
C LEU A 111 -19.65 -16.35 4.60
N TYR A 112 -19.44 -16.83 5.84
CA TYR A 112 -18.20 -17.55 6.16
C TYR A 112 -18.15 -18.95 5.54
N LYS A 113 -19.26 -19.69 5.60
CA LYS A 113 -19.32 -21.10 5.15
C LYS A 113 -19.24 -21.24 3.64
N HIS A 114 -19.90 -20.34 2.91
CA HIS A 114 -20.13 -20.46 1.47
C HIS A 114 -19.75 -19.21 0.68
N GLY A 115 -19.61 -18.06 1.34
CA GLY A 115 -19.24 -16.81 0.68
C GLY A 115 -17.84 -16.83 0.08
N VAL A 116 -17.67 -15.94 -0.90
CA VAL A 116 -16.43 -15.74 -1.64
C VAL A 116 -15.98 -14.29 -1.53
N VAL A 117 -14.67 -14.11 -1.50
CA VAL A 117 -13.98 -12.84 -1.70
C VAL A 117 -13.34 -12.88 -3.09
N TRP A 118 -13.52 -11.80 -3.84
CA TRP A 118 -13.02 -11.64 -5.19
C TRP A 118 -11.69 -10.92 -5.15
N LEU A 119 -10.63 -11.55 -5.68
CA LEU A 119 -9.26 -11.03 -5.65
C LEU A 119 -8.62 -11.12 -7.03
N ASN A 120 -7.85 -10.11 -7.43
CA ASN A 120 -7.08 -10.17 -8.65
C ASN A 120 -5.66 -10.76 -8.40
N LYS A 121 -4.90 -10.99 -9.47
CA LYS A 121 -3.56 -11.61 -9.40
C LYS A 121 -2.50 -10.70 -10.01
N GLN A 122 -1.28 -10.80 -9.49
CA GLN A 122 -0.10 -10.25 -10.15
C GLN A 122 0.32 -11.16 -11.29
N VAL A 123 0.54 -10.61 -12.47
CA VAL A 123 1.05 -11.33 -13.65
C VAL A 123 2.19 -10.55 -14.30
N PRO A 124 3.17 -11.22 -14.91
CA PRO A 124 4.19 -10.55 -15.70
C PRO A 124 3.54 -9.75 -16.83
N LYS A 125 4.05 -8.55 -17.11
CA LYS A 125 3.59 -7.79 -18.27
C LYS A 125 4.06 -8.44 -19.56
N ASP A 126 3.13 -8.60 -20.50
CA ASP A 126 3.44 -9.07 -21.85
C ASP A 126 3.78 -7.90 -22.75
N TYR A 127 5.06 -7.80 -23.14
CA TYR A 127 5.57 -6.77 -24.04
C TYR A 127 5.64 -7.20 -25.51
N GLN A 128 5.15 -8.39 -25.88
CA GLN A 128 5.25 -8.91 -27.26
C GLN A 128 4.55 -8.02 -28.30
N HIS A 129 3.56 -7.22 -27.87
CA HIS A 129 2.83 -6.29 -28.71
C HIS A 129 3.57 -4.95 -28.93
N VAL A 130 4.68 -4.70 -28.23
CA VAL A 130 5.49 -3.49 -28.40
C VAL A 130 6.43 -3.68 -29.57
N GLN A 131 6.08 -3.08 -30.71
CA GLN A 131 6.89 -3.15 -31.93
C GLN A 131 7.56 -1.82 -32.28
N SER A 132 7.22 -0.74 -31.57
CA SER A 132 7.72 0.61 -31.84
C SER A 132 7.80 1.47 -30.57
N PHE A 133 8.60 2.54 -30.60
CA PHE A 133 8.60 3.55 -29.53
C PHE A 133 7.24 4.22 -29.33
N THR A 134 6.41 4.29 -30.39
CA THR A 134 5.02 4.75 -30.29
C THR A 134 4.12 3.79 -29.51
N ASP A 135 4.45 2.48 -29.45
CA ASP A 135 3.70 1.53 -28.63
C ASP A 135 4.06 1.63 -27.14
N LEU A 136 5.25 2.15 -26.80
CA LEU A 136 5.63 2.46 -25.42
C LEU A 136 4.73 3.54 -24.80
N ALA A 137 4.16 4.43 -25.62
CA ALA A 137 3.20 5.43 -25.14
C ALA A 137 1.89 4.81 -24.61
N LYS A 138 1.59 3.55 -24.96
CA LYS A 138 0.45 2.78 -24.43
C LYS A 138 0.78 2.07 -23.11
N LEU A 139 2.04 2.08 -22.70
CA LEU A 139 2.55 1.44 -21.48
C LEU A 139 2.79 2.44 -20.34
N ASP A 140 2.17 3.62 -20.42
CA ASP A 140 2.25 4.67 -19.41
C ASP A 140 3.67 5.25 -19.20
N VAL A 141 4.56 5.11 -20.19
CA VAL A 141 5.88 5.75 -20.21
C VAL A 141 5.69 7.27 -20.23
N LYS A 142 6.13 7.95 -19.16
CA LYS A 142 5.85 9.38 -18.93
C LYS A 142 6.73 10.27 -19.78
N GLN A 143 7.97 9.84 -20.06
CA GLN A 143 8.92 10.63 -20.84
C GLN A 143 8.89 10.25 -22.32
N LYS A 144 8.22 11.08 -23.13
CA LYS A 144 8.08 10.88 -24.59
C LYS A 144 9.21 11.52 -25.41
N ASN A 145 9.85 12.56 -24.86
CA ASN A 145 10.92 13.29 -25.53
C ASN A 145 12.24 13.00 -24.83
N TYR A 146 13.19 12.43 -25.58
CA TYR A 146 14.55 12.23 -25.13
C TYR A 146 15.45 13.30 -25.77
N GLU A 147 15.91 14.25 -24.95
CA GLU A 147 16.84 15.28 -25.38
C GLU A 147 18.27 14.80 -25.17
N HIS A 148 19.02 14.62 -26.26
CA HIS A 148 20.43 14.29 -26.22
C HIS A 148 21.25 15.51 -26.65
N ALA A 149 22.06 16.05 -25.74
CA ALA A 149 22.95 17.17 -26.02
C ALA A 149 24.19 16.68 -26.79
N ILE A 150 24.23 16.98 -28.10
CA ILE A 150 25.41 16.73 -28.92
C ILE A 150 26.40 17.88 -28.68
N TYR A 151 27.55 17.59 -28.09
CA TYR A 151 28.62 18.56 -27.93
C TYR A 151 29.30 18.80 -29.28
N THR A 152 28.88 19.85 -30.00
CA THR A 152 29.42 20.19 -31.33
C THR A 152 30.78 20.89 -31.29
N GLY A 153 31.45 20.94 -30.13
CA GLY A 153 32.78 21.55 -29.98
C GLY A 153 32.83 23.07 -30.21
N ALA A 154 31.70 23.74 -30.38
CA ALA A 154 31.64 25.19 -30.53
C ALA A 154 31.83 25.87 -29.17
N GLY A 155 32.97 26.56 -29.00
CA GLY A 155 33.26 27.38 -27.83
C GLY A 155 32.37 28.63 -27.79
N GLY A 156 31.64 28.82 -26.70
CA GLY A 156 30.85 30.03 -26.45
C GLY A 156 31.69 31.13 -25.79
N VAL A 157 31.46 32.38 -26.18
CA VAL A 157 32.01 33.57 -25.50
C VAL A 157 31.00 34.03 -24.45
N THR A 158 31.42 34.11 -23.19
CA THR A 158 30.59 34.62 -22.09
C THR A 158 30.75 36.14 -22.00
N THR A 159 29.66 36.90 -22.14
CA THR A 159 29.69 38.34 -21.86
C THR A 159 29.62 38.55 -20.35
N VAL A 160 30.73 38.97 -19.74
CA VAL A 160 30.94 39.05 -18.28
C VAL A 160 30.20 40.23 -17.61
N MET A 161 29.44 41.05 -18.34
CA MET A 161 28.91 42.32 -17.81
C MET A 161 27.40 42.37 -17.53
N GLU A 162 26.67 41.26 -17.62
CA GLU A 162 25.29 41.21 -17.12
C GLU A 162 25.13 39.94 -16.27
N ASN A 163 24.61 40.09 -15.05
CA ASN A 163 24.37 39.03 -14.07
C ASN A 163 23.23 38.08 -14.51
N ALA A 164 23.38 37.43 -15.66
CA ALA A 164 22.54 36.32 -16.10
C ALA A 164 23.39 35.05 -16.08
N ALA A 165 23.18 34.21 -15.07
CA ALA A 165 23.88 32.95 -14.88
C ALA A 165 23.32 31.86 -15.80
N VAL A 166 23.45 31.98 -17.13
CA VAL A 166 23.46 30.84 -18.06
C VAL A 166 24.23 31.25 -19.31
N PRO A 167 25.21 30.47 -19.81
CA PRO A 167 25.75 30.69 -21.15
C PRO A 167 24.63 30.45 -22.15
N VAL A 168 24.13 31.52 -22.79
CA VAL A 168 23.20 31.40 -23.91
C VAL A 168 23.99 30.92 -25.13
N ALA A 169 24.05 29.60 -25.33
CA ALA A 169 24.29 29.08 -26.65
C ALA A 169 23.08 29.47 -27.52
N GLN A 170 23.23 30.47 -28.39
CA GLN A 170 22.32 30.63 -29.53
C GLN A 170 22.57 29.48 -30.51
N GLY A 171 22.20 28.26 -30.11
CA GLY A 171 22.08 27.15 -31.03
C GLY A 171 20.72 27.23 -31.68
N ASN A 172 20.67 27.42 -32.99
CA ASN A 172 19.46 27.11 -33.76
C ASN A 172 19.00 25.70 -33.37
N GLN A 173 17.82 25.58 -32.75
CA GLN A 173 17.18 24.29 -32.52
C GLN A 173 16.68 23.75 -33.86
N ASN A 174 17.60 23.24 -34.67
CA ASN A 174 17.24 22.47 -35.86
C ASN A 174 16.91 21.05 -35.39
N SER A 175 15.62 20.72 -35.33
CA SER A 175 15.18 19.33 -35.20
C SER A 175 15.36 18.60 -36.53
N ARG A 176 15.79 17.34 -36.46
CA ARG A 176 15.86 16.46 -37.63
C ARG A 176 15.28 15.10 -37.24
N ASP A 177 14.43 14.57 -38.10
CA ASP A 177 13.93 13.21 -37.96
C ASP A 177 15.01 12.25 -38.46
N ILE A 178 15.44 11.33 -37.59
CA ILE A 178 16.44 10.31 -37.89
C ILE A 178 15.78 8.96 -37.66
N LYS A 179 15.98 7.99 -38.56
CA LYS A 179 15.52 6.62 -38.31
C LYS A 179 16.33 6.03 -37.17
N VAL A 180 15.68 5.24 -36.29
CA VAL A 180 16.33 4.59 -35.15
C VAL A 180 17.58 3.78 -35.56
N VAL A 181 17.53 3.11 -36.72
CA VAL A 181 18.64 2.32 -37.27
C VAL A 181 19.87 3.17 -37.65
N ASP A 182 19.68 4.47 -37.85
CA ASP A 182 20.72 5.42 -38.24
C ASP A 182 21.27 6.20 -37.02
N ILE A 183 20.77 5.92 -35.81
CA ILE A 183 21.24 6.50 -34.55
C ILE A 183 22.41 5.67 -34.01
N GLU A 184 23.43 6.35 -33.47
CA GLU A 184 24.58 5.68 -32.86
C GLU A 184 24.15 4.78 -31.68
N LEU A 185 24.76 3.59 -31.60
CA LEU A 185 24.36 2.53 -30.66
C LEU A 185 24.44 2.97 -29.18
N ASN A 186 25.39 3.84 -28.83
CA ASN A 186 25.53 4.43 -27.49
C ASN A 186 24.30 5.25 -27.09
N ILE A 187 23.75 6.06 -28.01
CA ILE A 187 22.55 6.87 -27.76
C ILE A 187 21.34 5.95 -27.62
N VAL A 188 21.19 4.97 -28.51
CA VAL A 188 20.10 3.98 -28.43
C VAL A 188 20.16 3.17 -27.13
N SER A 189 21.36 2.75 -26.70
CA SER A 189 21.57 2.01 -25.45
C SER A 189 21.23 2.85 -24.22
N GLN A 190 21.54 4.16 -24.26
CA GLN A 190 21.19 5.08 -23.17
C GLN A 190 19.68 5.26 -23.08
N ILE A 191 19.00 5.45 -24.21
CA ILE A 191 17.54 5.54 -24.28
C ILE A 191 16.90 4.23 -23.77
N GLU A 192 17.39 3.08 -24.19
CA GLU A 192 16.91 1.77 -23.71
C GLU A 192 17.04 1.65 -22.18
N SER A 193 18.20 2.03 -21.63
CA SER A 193 18.46 1.98 -20.19
C SER A 193 17.49 2.87 -19.40
N GLU A 194 17.22 4.09 -19.87
CA GLU A 194 16.25 4.98 -19.21
C GLU A 194 14.82 4.46 -19.33
N ILE A 195 14.42 3.95 -20.50
CA ILE A 195 13.09 3.34 -20.68
C ILE A 195 12.91 2.14 -19.76
N ARG A 196 13.93 1.27 -19.62
CA ARG A 196 13.88 0.11 -18.73
C ARG A 196 13.68 0.48 -17.25
N LYS A 197 14.07 1.68 -16.82
CA LYS A 197 13.80 2.16 -15.45
C LYS A 197 12.34 2.52 -15.23
N GLU A 198 11.61 2.89 -16.29
CA GLU A 198 10.18 3.24 -16.22
C GLU A 198 9.26 2.03 -16.51
N ILE A 199 9.79 0.99 -17.15
CA ILE A 199 9.05 -0.24 -17.43
C ILE A 199 8.91 -1.06 -16.14
N THR A 200 7.67 -1.34 -15.75
CA THR A 200 7.36 -2.19 -14.60
C THR A 200 7.25 -3.65 -15.02
N GLU A 201 7.80 -4.59 -14.25
CA GLU A 201 7.83 -6.00 -14.68
C GLU A 201 6.46 -6.70 -14.62
N TYR A 202 5.56 -6.18 -13.78
CA TYR A 202 4.30 -6.82 -13.44
C TYR A 202 3.10 -5.89 -13.68
N GLN A 203 1.91 -6.50 -13.68
CA GLN A 203 0.62 -5.82 -13.64
C GLN A 203 -0.39 -6.67 -12.87
N GLY A 204 -1.40 -6.03 -12.28
CA GLY A 204 -2.56 -6.70 -11.74
C GLY A 204 -3.54 -7.08 -12.83
N THR A 205 -4.16 -8.27 -12.72
CA THR A 205 -5.20 -8.68 -13.66
C THR A 205 -6.44 -7.79 -13.52
N LYS A 206 -7.06 -7.42 -14.65
CA LYS A 206 -8.44 -6.89 -14.71
C LYS A 206 -9.51 -7.99 -14.59
N HIS A 207 -9.15 -9.16 -14.12
CA HIS A 207 -10.11 -10.20 -13.78
C HIS A 207 -9.91 -10.53 -12.31
N PHE A 208 -11.01 -10.56 -11.59
CA PHE A 208 -11.05 -10.98 -10.20
C PHE A 208 -11.48 -12.44 -10.15
N TYR A 209 -10.77 -13.22 -9.37
CA TYR A 209 -11.00 -14.64 -9.17
C TYR A 209 -11.68 -14.85 -7.82
N GLU A 210 -12.58 -15.83 -7.76
CA GLU A 210 -13.23 -16.21 -6.51
C GLU A 210 -12.27 -16.94 -5.57
N HIS A 211 -12.33 -16.59 -4.29
CA HIS A 211 -11.65 -17.28 -3.21
C HIS A 211 -12.63 -17.45 -2.05
N HIS A 212 -12.68 -18.63 -1.42
CA HIS A 212 -13.56 -18.83 -0.27
C HIS A 212 -13.12 -17.97 0.93
N ILE A 213 -14.08 -17.29 1.56
CA ILE A 213 -13.81 -16.43 2.74
C ILE A 213 -13.12 -17.22 3.85
N ARG A 214 -13.61 -18.42 4.19
CA ARG A 214 -12.99 -19.32 5.17
C ARG A 214 -11.55 -19.74 4.87
N ALA A 215 -11.11 -19.65 3.61
CA ALA A 215 -9.75 -20.00 3.20
C ALA A 215 -8.81 -18.79 3.24
N VAL A 216 -9.35 -17.57 3.12
CA VAL A 216 -8.59 -16.32 3.13
C VAL A 216 -8.52 -15.74 4.53
N PHE A 217 -9.65 -15.64 5.23
CA PHE A 217 -9.74 -15.06 6.57
C PHE A 217 -9.69 -16.16 7.63
N THR A 218 -8.67 -16.08 8.49
CA THR A 218 -8.40 -17.08 9.52
C THR A 218 -8.01 -16.40 10.84
N ASP A 219 -8.01 -17.17 11.93
CA ASP A 219 -7.46 -16.67 13.19
C ASP A 219 -5.96 -16.34 12.99
N LYS A 220 -5.52 -15.18 13.49
CA LYS A 220 -4.16 -14.68 13.28
C LYS A 220 -3.50 -14.31 14.60
N THR A 221 -2.24 -14.70 14.75
CA THR A 221 -1.42 -14.31 15.89
C THR A 221 -0.65 -13.05 15.54
N LEU A 222 -0.93 -11.95 16.25
CA LEU A 222 -0.28 -10.67 16.09
C LEU A 222 0.79 -10.48 17.16
N LYS A 223 1.88 -9.80 16.80
CA LYS A 223 2.99 -9.48 17.71
C LYS A 223 3.11 -7.98 17.83
N PHE A 224 2.94 -7.47 19.04
CA PHE A 224 3.00 -6.04 19.35
C PHE A 224 4.21 -5.75 20.25
N SER A 225 4.76 -4.54 20.15
CA SER A 225 5.68 -4.04 21.18
C SER A 225 4.86 -3.63 22.40
N VAL A 226 5.34 -3.91 23.61
CA VAL A 226 4.63 -3.56 24.86
C VAL A 226 4.40 -2.04 24.97
N ASP A 227 5.31 -1.25 24.42
CA ASP A 227 5.26 0.22 24.48
C ASP A 227 4.38 0.83 23.39
N THR A 228 3.79 0.01 22.51
CA THR A 228 2.84 0.51 21.51
C THR A 228 1.40 0.52 22.05
N PRO A 229 0.72 1.68 22.22
CA PRO A 229 -0.65 1.75 22.69
C PRO A 229 -1.67 1.32 21.62
N ARG A 230 -1.45 0.19 20.94
CA ARG A 230 -2.54 -0.55 20.29
C ARG A 230 -3.39 -1.32 21.32
N ALA A 231 -3.22 -0.99 22.61
CA ALA A 231 -3.87 -1.58 23.76
C ALA A 231 -5.23 -0.92 24.02
N ASP A 232 -6.28 -1.75 23.87
CA ASP A 232 -7.63 -1.66 24.42
C ASP A 232 -8.10 -0.25 24.81
N ASP A 233 -8.60 0.47 23.81
CA ASP A 233 -9.73 1.36 24.09
C ASP A 233 -10.92 0.48 24.48
N SER A 234 -11.37 0.58 25.72
CA SER A 234 -12.46 -0.24 26.25
C SER A 234 -13.73 -0.12 25.42
N ASP A 235 -13.97 1.06 24.86
CA ASP A 235 -15.21 1.38 24.18
C ASP A 235 -15.24 0.72 22.79
N THR A 236 -14.16 0.85 22.02
CA THR A 236 -14.05 0.16 20.72
C THR A 236 -13.99 -1.36 20.88
N ALA A 237 -13.27 -1.87 21.89
CA ALA A 237 -13.22 -3.30 22.17
C ALA A 237 -14.60 -3.86 22.55
N TYR A 238 -15.37 -3.10 23.35
CA TYR A 238 -16.74 -3.46 23.68
C TYR A 238 -17.65 -3.43 22.45
N LEU A 239 -17.62 -2.34 21.67
CA LEU A 239 -18.41 -2.18 20.44
C LEU A 239 -18.19 -3.36 19.50
N VAL A 240 -16.93 -3.61 19.14
CA VAL A 240 -16.56 -4.72 18.25
C VAL A 240 -17.06 -6.05 18.80
N LYS A 241 -16.91 -6.29 20.10
CA LYS A 241 -17.33 -7.54 20.72
C LYS A 241 -18.84 -7.77 20.64
N VAL A 242 -19.66 -6.74 20.89
CA VAL A 242 -21.13 -6.86 20.89
C VAL A 242 -21.76 -6.79 19.50
N SER A 243 -21.05 -6.25 18.51
CA SER A 243 -21.58 -6.06 17.16
C SER A 243 -21.51 -7.33 16.30
N ASP A 244 -22.66 -7.85 15.86
CA ASP A 244 -22.72 -9.04 14.98
C ASP A 244 -22.14 -8.80 13.59
N TRP A 245 -22.12 -7.53 13.15
CA TRP A 245 -21.60 -7.12 11.85
C TRP A 245 -20.06 -7.10 11.79
N PHE A 246 -19.34 -7.21 12.91
CA PHE A 246 -17.87 -7.24 12.92
C PHE A 246 -17.36 -8.68 13.11
N ALA A 247 -16.55 -9.16 12.17
CA ALA A 247 -16.21 -10.59 12.08
C ALA A 247 -15.24 -11.10 13.18
N TYR A 248 -14.40 -10.24 13.74
CA TYR A 248 -13.41 -10.60 14.76
C TYR A 248 -13.86 -10.24 16.18
N ASP A 249 -13.29 -10.90 17.18
CA ASP A 249 -13.61 -10.66 18.59
C ASP A 249 -13.05 -9.34 19.16
N THR A 250 -12.06 -8.76 18.49
CA THR A 250 -11.40 -7.52 18.90
C THR A 250 -10.80 -6.78 17.69
N LEU A 251 -10.46 -5.50 17.91
CA LEU A 251 -9.75 -4.64 16.96
C LEU A 251 -8.48 -4.09 17.60
N TYR A 252 -7.32 -4.57 17.14
CA TYR A 252 -6.02 -4.03 17.50
C TYR A 252 -5.55 -3.01 16.44
N GLY A 253 -6.29 -1.91 16.34
CA GLY A 253 -6.09 -0.89 15.30
C GLY A 253 -5.56 0.45 15.78
N THR A 254 -5.18 1.29 14.80
CA THR A 254 -4.80 2.70 15.02
C THR A 254 -6.01 3.54 15.45
N SER A 255 -5.78 4.79 15.84
CA SER A 255 -6.85 5.72 16.18
C SER A 255 -7.82 5.94 15.00
N GLU A 256 -7.32 5.99 13.76
CA GLU A 256 -8.11 6.14 12.54
C GLU A 256 -8.98 4.91 12.26
N GLU A 257 -8.44 3.69 12.41
CA GLU A 257 -9.20 2.45 12.26
C GLU A 257 -10.34 2.37 13.29
N LYS A 258 -10.08 2.77 14.53
CA LYS A 258 -11.10 2.81 15.59
C LYS A 258 -12.18 3.84 15.28
N ALA A 259 -11.80 5.05 14.85
CA ALA A 259 -12.73 6.10 14.46
C ALA A 259 -13.60 5.66 13.27
N PHE A 260 -13.02 4.97 12.28
CA PHE A 260 -13.74 4.40 11.15
C PHE A 260 -14.81 3.40 11.60
N VAL A 261 -14.45 2.46 12.49
CA VAL A 261 -15.38 1.46 13.02
C VAL A 261 -16.53 2.10 13.80
N ALA A 262 -16.26 3.13 14.60
CA ALA A 262 -17.29 3.88 15.31
C ALA A 262 -18.23 4.64 14.36
N MET A 263 -17.70 5.20 13.27
CA MET A 263 -18.49 5.84 12.22
C MET A 263 -19.36 4.83 11.48
N LEU A 264 -18.77 3.69 11.10
CA LEU A 264 -19.47 2.65 10.36
C LEU A 264 -20.62 2.07 11.17
N ASP A 265 -20.48 1.92 12.49
CA ASP A 265 -21.59 1.48 13.35
C ASP A 265 -22.84 2.37 13.17
N ARG A 266 -22.66 3.69 13.17
CA ARG A 266 -23.75 4.65 12.94
C ARG A 266 -24.35 4.50 11.54
N TRP A 267 -23.51 4.32 10.53
CA TRP A 267 -23.95 4.10 9.14
C TRP A 267 -24.72 2.76 8.99
N ILE A 268 -24.30 1.70 9.69
CA ILE A 268 -24.95 0.39 9.66
C ILE A 268 -26.35 0.47 10.23
N GLN A 269 -26.56 1.20 11.33
CA GLN A 269 -27.87 1.39 11.94
C GLN A 269 -28.90 1.93 10.93
N GLU A 270 -28.49 2.86 10.06
CA GLU A 270 -29.34 3.40 8.98
C GLU A 270 -29.49 2.42 7.81
N SER A 271 -28.39 1.74 7.46
CA SER A 271 -28.28 0.85 6.29
C SER A 271 -28.99 -0.49 6.46
N THR A 272 -29.29 -0.89 7.69
CA THR A 272 -30.13 -2.09 7.97
C THR A 272 -31.52 -2.01 7.33
N LYS A 273 -31.98 -0.84 6.86
CA LYS A 273 -33.23 -0.73 6.10
C LYS A 273 -33.12 -1.32 4.69
N THR A 274 -31.93 -1.29 4.11
CA THR A 274 -31.66 -1.66 2.71
C THR A 274 -30.93 -3.00 2.60
N TYR A 275 -30.07 -3.33 3.57
CA TYR A 275 -29.21 -4.52 3.54
C TYR A 275 -29.50 -5.45 4.72
N GLU A 276 -29.55 -6.77 4.47
CA GLU A 276 -29.80 -7.81 5.48
C GLU A 276 -28.52 -8.42 6.05
N ASP A 277 -27.53 -8.67 5.22
CA ASP A 277 -26.25 -9.23 5.66
C ASP A 277 -25.20 -8.14 5.53
N ILE A 278 -24.67 -7.67 6.67
CA ILE A 278 -23.62 -6.65 6.72
C ILE A 278 -22.47 -7.20 7.55
N TYR A 279 -21.30 -7.34 6.93
CA TYR A 279 -20.11 -7.85 7.61
C TYR A 279 -18.87 -7.03 7.27
N LEU A 280 -18.25 -6.43 8.29
CA LEU A 280 -16.94 -5.80 8.21
C LEU A 280 -15.86 -6.80 8.63
N LEU A 281 -14.93 -7.07 7.73
CA LEU A 281 -13.75 -7.91 7.97
C LEU A 281 -12.51 -7.04 7.87
N ARG A 282 -11.70 -7.02 8.94
CA ARG A 282 -10.37 -6.44 8.87
C ARG A 282 -9.43 -7.38 8.11
N ASN A 283 -8.73 -6.86 7.11
CA ASN A 283 -7.83 -7.66 6.30
C ASN A 283 -6.59 -8.05 7.10
N GLU A 284 -5.94 -7.14 7.84
CA GLU A 284 -4.73 -7.48 8.60
C GLU A 284 -3.68 -8.25 7.77
N GLY A 285 -3.57 -7.95 6.47
CA GLY A 285 -2.69 -8.65 5.53
C GLY A 285 -3.04 -10.12 5.25
N HIS A 286 -4.32 -10.52 5.37
CA HIS A 286 -4.78 -11.84 4.91
C HIS A 286 -4.68 -12.00 3.38
N PHE A 287 -4.86 -10.91 2.64
CA PHE A 287 -4.67 -10.89 1.19
C PHE A 287 -4.10 -9.55 0.71
N SER A 288 -3.67 -9.55 -0.55
CA SER A 288 -3.33 -8.35 -1.31
C SER A 288 -4.06 -8.40 -2.65
N ILE A 289 -4.40 -7.23 -3.17
CA ILE A 289 -4.80 -7.02 -4.56
C ILE A 289 -3.74 -6.19 -5.27
N TYR A 290 -3.67 -6.25 -6.59
CA TYR A 290 -2.53 -5.73 -7.35
C TYR A 290 -2.98 -4.64 -8.31
N SER A 291 -2.30 -3.50 -8.30
CA SER A 291 -2.55 -2.37 -9.20
C SER A 291 -2.57 -2.82 -10.66
N PHE A 292 -3.56 -2.36 -11.44
CA PHE A 292 -3.67 -2.72 -12.86
C PHE A 292 -2.51 -2.18 -13.70
N SER A 293 -1.89 -1.08 -13.26
CA SER A 293 -0.87 -0.38 -14.03
C SER A 293 0.52 -1.01 -13.88
N ASP A 294 0.90 -1.43 -12.68
CA ASP A 294 2.28 -1.83 -12.35
C ASP A 294 2.38 -3.08 -11.47
N GLY A 295 1.24 -3.64 -11.05
CA GLY A 295 1.21 -4.81 -10.20
C GLY A 295 1.67 -4.53 -8.77
N SER A 296 1.75 -3.27 -8.36
CA SER A 296 2.05 -2.89 -6.97
C SER A 296 1.03 -3.53 -6.02
N PRO A 297 1.48 -4.20 -4.95
CA PRO A 297 0.58 -4.86 -4.00
C PRO A 297 -0.10 -3.82 -3.11
N PHE A 298 -1.43 -3.88 -3.05
CA PHE A 298 -2.28 -3.09 -2.19
C PHE A 298 -3.00 -4.01 -1.19
N GLN A 299 -2.88 -3.68 0.10
CA GLN A 299 -3.53 -4.39 1.20
C GLN A 299 -4.55 -3.43 1.81
N PRO A 300 -5.84 -3.54 1.44
CA PRO A 300 -6.86 -2.71 2.07
C PRO A 300 -6.96 -3.05 3.56
N ASP A 301 -7.19 -2.06 4.42
CA ASP A 301 -7.35 -2.29 5.86
C ASP A 301 -8.62 -3.08 6.19
N PHE A 302 -9.73 -2.72 5.53
CA PHE A 302 -11.02 -3.34 5.73
C PHE A 302 -11.68 -3.78 4.42
N VAL A 303 -12.50 -4.82 4.53
CA VAL A 303 -13.43 -5.26 3.50
C VAL A 303 -14.84 -5.30 4.08
N LEU A 304 -15.75 -4.57 3.45
CA LEU A 304 -17.17 -4.57 3.81
C LEU A 304 -17.95 -5.43 2.83
N PHE A 305 -18.68 -6.40 3.37
CA PHE A 305 -19.61 -7.25 2.62
C PHE A 305 -21.05 -6.84 2.94
N LEU A 306 -21.86 -6.64 1.89
CA LEU A 306 -23.27 -6.26 2.02
C LEU A 306 -24.14 -7.16 1.14
N ARG A 307 -25.32 -7.57 1.61
CA ARG A 307 -26.37 -8.22 0.80
C ARG A 307 -27.66 -7.39 0.85
N GLU A 308 -28.21 -7.04 -0.31
CA GLU A 308 -29.48 -6.31 -0.41
C GLU A 308 -30.67 -7.15 0.08
N LYS A 309 -31.61 -6.50 0.78
CA LYS A 309 -32.85 -7.12 1.27
C LYS A 309 -33.88 -7.39 0.19
N ASN A 310 -33.99 -6.46 -0.76
CA ASN A 310 -35.11 -6.36 -1.67
C ASN A 310 -34.58 -6.31 -3.10
N GLY A 311 -34.82 -7.37 -3.86
CA GLY A 311 -34.39 -7.49 -5.24
C GLY A 311 -33.72 -8.82 -5.51
N GLU A 312 -32.91 -8.84 -6.54
CA GLU A 312 -32.04 -9.97 -6.83
C GLU A 312 -30.92 -10.06 -5.78
N PRO A 313 -30.52 -11.25 -5.33
CA PRO A 313 -29.47 -11.41 -4.31
C PRO A 313 -28.15 -10.85 -4.85
N LEU A 314 -27.87 -9.59 -4.48
CA LEU A 314 -26.72 -8.82 -4.91
C LEU A 314 -25.80 -8.63 -3.71
N SER A 315 -24.57 -9.10 -3.85
CA SER A 315 -23.54 -8.99 -2.83
C SER A 315 -22.47 -7.99 -3.25
N TYR A 316 -22.20 -7.04 -2.35
CA TYR A 316 -21.16 -6.03 -2.54
C TYR A 316 -19.92 -6.40 -1.73
N GLN A 317 -18.75 -6.19 -2.33
CA GLN A 317 -17.45 -6.24 -1.67
C GLN A 317 -16.77 -4.89 -1.84
N LEU A 318 -16.57 -4.16 -0.74
CA LEU A 318 -15.97 -2.84 -0.74
C LEU A 318 -14.61 -2.87 -0.06
N PHE A 319 -13.57 -2.38 -0.75
CA PHE A 319 -12.24 -2.17 -0.18
C PHE A 319 -12.14 -0.78 0.44
N ILE A 320 -11.73 -0.70 1.71
CA ILE A 320 -11.73 0.53 2.50
C ILE A 320 -10.37 0.70 3.20
N GLU A 321 -9.88 1.93 3.20
CA GLU A 321 -8.62 2.34 3.83
C GLU A 321 -8.84 3.63 4.64
N PRO A 322 -8.81 3.56 5.98
CA PRO A 322 -8.71 4.73 6.85
C PRO A 322 -7.34 5.42 6.74
N LYS A 323 -7.30 6.75 6.92
CA LYS A 323 -6.07 7.55 6.89
C LYS A 323 -6.03 8.65 7.95
N GLY A 324 -4.81 8.97 8.38
CA GLY A 324 -4.48 10.07 9.28
C GLY A 324 -4.35 11.43 8.58
N GLU A 325 -4.03 12.48 9.34
CA GLU A 325 -4.11 13.89 8.93
C GLU A 325 -3.16 14.33 7.82
N TYR A 326 -2.06 13.61 7.55
CA TYR A 326 -1.11 13.99 6.51
C TYR A 326 -1.15 12.99 5.32
N LEU A 327 -1.74 13.42 4.20
CA LEU A 327 -1.56 12.65 2.97
C LEU A 327 -0.12 12.81 2.48
N THR A 328 0.68 11.76 2.57
CA THR A 328 1.92 11.70 1.80
C THR A 328 1.59 11.44 0.33
N GLU A 329 2.30 12.09 -0.61
CA GLU A 329 2.18 11.82 -2.05
C GLU A 329 2.35 10.33 -2.39
N THR A 330 3.01 9.58 -1.50
CA THR A 330 3.28 8.14 -1.56
C THR A 330 2.02 7.28 -1.60
N ASP A 331 0.91 7.68 -0.95
CA ASP A 331 -0.32 6.87 -0.90
C ASP A 331 -1.33 7.20 -2.02
N ARG A 332 -1.07 8.26 -2.79
CA ARG A 332 -2.00 8.75 -3.84
C ARG A 332 -2.30 7.71 -4.92
N TRP A 333 -1.38 6.78 -5.18
CA TRP A 333 -1.61 5.71 -6.15
C TRP A 333 -2.69 4.73 -5.68
N LYS A 334 -2.91 4.56 -4.37
CA LYS A 334 -3.94 3.68 -3.82
C LYS A 334 -5.34 4.25 -4.06
N GLU A 335 -5.55 5.54 -3.84
CA GLU A 335 -6.83 6.21 -4.18
C GLU A 335 -7.13 6.07 -5.67
N LYS A 336 -6.11 6.30 -6.52
CA LYS A 336 -6.23 6.10 -7.97
C LYS A 336 -6.62 4.65 -8.29
N PHE A 337 -5.99 3.68 -7.63
CA PHE A 337 -6.30 2.26 -7.86
C PHE A 337 -7.72 1.89 -7.41
N LEU A 338 -8.19 2.39 -6.26
CA LEU A 338 -9.57 2.19 -5.80
C LEU A 338 -10.58 2.84 -6.75
N ALA A 339 -10.27 4.04 -7.27
CA ALA A 339 -11.07 4.71 -8.29
C ALA A 339 -11.09 3.93 -9.61
N GLU A 340 -9.97 3.34 -10.03
CA GLU A 340 -9.89 2.47 -11.22
C GLU A 340 -10.76 1.22 -11.05
N ILE A 341 -10.73 0.57 -9.88
CA ILE A 341 -11.62 -0.57 -9.57
C ILE A 341 -13.08 -0.12 -9.66
N ARG A 342 -13.45 1.01 -9.04
CA ARG A 342 -14.82 1.53 -9.14
C ARG A 342 -15.22 1.78 -10.59
N ALA A 343 -14.42 2.50 -11.36
CA ALA A 343 -14.71 2.81 -12.75
C ALA A 343 -14.91 1.55 -13.61
N GLU A 344 -14.07 0.53 -13.41
CA GLU A 344 -14.11 -0.71 -14.19
C GLU A 344 -15.27 -1.65 -13.78
N TYR A 345 -15.64 -1.70 -12.48
CA TYR A 345 -16.55 -2.72 -11.94
C TYR A 345 -17.86 -2.21 -11.33
N HIS A 346 -18.07 -0.89 -11.17
CA HIS A 346 -19.31 -0.37 -10.56
C HIS A 346 -20.59 -0.92 -11.22
N SER A 347 -20.58 -1.15 -12.53
CA SER A 347 -21.71 -1.71 -13.28
C SER A 347 -21.57 -3.19 -13.63
N LYS A 348 -20.42 -3.82 -13.35
CA LYS A 348 -20.16 -5.21 -13.77
C LYS A 348 -20.56 -6.20 -12.68
N ILE A 349 -21.35 -7.18 -13.09
CA ILE A 349 -21.64 -8.37 -12.27
C ILE A 349 -20.57 -9.42 -12.59
N LEU A 350 -19.87 -9.91 -11.56
CA LEU A 350 -18.75 -10.85 -11.75
C LEU A 350 -19.20 -12.28 -12.08
N THR A 351 -20.40 -12.70 -11.66
CA THR A 351 -20.95 -14.01 -12.05
C THR A 351 -22.46 -13.95 -12.28
N GLU A 352 -22.94 -14.79 -13.21
CA GLU A 352 -24.37 -14.92 -13.51
C GLU A 352 -25.14 -15.65 -12.40
N ASN A 353 -24.49 -16.53 -11.63
CA ASN A 353 -25.15 -17.39 -10.63
C ASN A 353 -25.33 -16.72 -9.26
N SER A 354 -24.40 -15.83 -8.88
CA SER A 354 -24.44 -15.05 -7.65
C SER A 354 -24.00 -13.65 -8.02
N LYS A 355 -24.93 -12.69 -8.03
CA LYS A 355 -24.61 -11.36 -8.51
C LYS A 355 -23.65 -10.71 -7.50
N TYR A 356 -22.36 -10.69 -7.83
CA TYR A 356 -21.31 -10.10 -7.01
C TYR A 356 -20.79 -8.83 -7.69
N ARG A 357 -20.63 -7.77 -6.90
CA ARG A 357 -20.00 -6.51 -7.31
C ARG A 357 -18.78 -6.24 -6.44
N VAL A 358 -17.68 -5.89 -7.08
CA VAL A 358 -16.45 -5.44 -6.41
C VAL A 358 -16.33 -3.94 -6.62
N ILE A 359 -16.15 -3.21 -5.53
CA ILE A 359 -16.13 -1.75 -5.53
C ILE A 359 -14.92 -1.29 -4.73
N GLY A 360 -14.11 -0.43 -5.33
CA GLY A 360 -13.14 0.36 -4.57
C GLY A 360 -13.81 1.61 -4.03
N VAL A 361 -13.68 1.90 -2.73
CA VAL A 361 -14.11 3.21 -2.19
C VAL A 361 -12.94 4.17 -2.40
N PRO A 362 -13.03 5.12 -3.34
CA PRO A 362 -11.86 5.90 -3.77
C PRO A 362 -11.36 6.87 -2.71
N SER A 363 -12.25 7.32 -1.83
CA SER A 363 -11.93 8.26 -0.76
C SER A 363 -11.46 7.51 0.48
N PHE A 364 -10.32 7.92 1.02
CA PHE A 364 -9.89 7.44 2.33
C PHE A 364 -10.79 7.97 3.44
N TYR A 365 -10.99 7.16 4.48
CA TYR A 365 -11.73 7.64 5.65
C TYR A 365 -10.84 8.55 6.50
N HIS A 366 -11.37 9.71 6.87
CA HIS A 366 -10.75 10.64 7.81
C HIS A 366 -11.85 11.30 8.65
N GLU A 367 -11.67 11.42 9.97
CA GLU A 367 -12.71 11.90 10.90
C GLU A 367 -13.23 13.30 10.53
N ARG A 368 -12.34 14.25 10.22
CA ARG A 368 -12.71 15.60 9.73
C ARG A 368 -13.57 15.60 8.46
N TYR A 369 -13.48 14.56 7.64
CA TYR A 369 -14.18 14.42 6.36
C TYR A 369 -15.19 13.26 6.38
N GLU A 370 -15.65 12.85 7.57
CA GLU A 370 -16.57 11.73 7.76
C GLU A 370 -17.80 11.81 6.85
N ASN A 371 -18.41 12.99 6.72
CA ASN A 371 -19.60 13.17 5.87
C ASN A 371 -19.28 12.95 4.38
N GLN A 372 -18.15 13.47 3.90
CA GLN A 372 -17.72 13.27 2.52
C GLN A 372 -17.48 11.79 2.24
N PHE A 373 -16.82 11.08 3.17
CA PHE A 373 -16.61 9.64 3.04
C PHE A 373 -17.94 8.88 3.01
N LYS A 374 -18.91 9.23 3.86
CA LYS A 374 -20.26 8.62 3.83
C LYS A 374 -20.96 8.88 2.51
N ASP A 375 -20.87 10.09 1.97
CA ASP A 375 -21.45 10.43 0.68
C ASP A 375 -20.80 9.60 -0.44
N ASP A 376 -19.47 9.44 -0.42
CA ASP A 376 -18.74 8.63 -1.39
C ASP A 376 -19.05 7.14 -1.27
N LEU A 377 -19.17 6.62 -0.05
CA LEU A 377 -19.60 5.25 0.25
C LEU A 377 -21.01 5.00 -0.28
N ASN A 378 -21.96 5.90 0.03
CA ASN A 378 -23.33 5.81 -0.43
C ASN A 378 -23.42 5.95 -1.95
N ALA A 379 -22.65 6.86 -2.56
CA ALA A 379 -22.60 7.03 -4.02
C ALA A 379 -22.06 5.77 -4.70
N ALA A 380 -21.01 5.15 -4.14
CA ALA A 380 -20.45 3.91 -4.65
C ALA A 380 -21.49 2.77 -4.64
N LEU A 381 -22.41 2.77 -3.68
CA LEU A 381 -23.53 1.84 -3.62
C LEU A 381 -24.70 2.25 -4.53
N THR A 382 -25.03 3.54 -4.64
CA THR A 382 -26.27 4.06 -5.27
C THR A 382 -26.17 4.34 -6.77
N GLU A 383 -25.01 4.79 -7.29
CA GLU A 383 -24.80 5.04 -8.74
C GLU A 383 -25.00 3.79 -9.61
N THR A 384 -25.21 2.64 -8.96
CA THR A 384 -25.37 1.33 -9.57
C THR A 384 -26.82 0.86 -9.68
N ALA A 385 -27.80 1.63 -9.17
CA ALA A 385 -29.24 1.33 -9.24
C ALA A 385 -29.94 1.90 -10.48
N GLN A 386 -29.34 2.88 -11.17
CA GLN A 386 -29.97 3.57 -12.33
C GLN A 386 -29.63 2.93 -13.69
N THR A 387 -28.73 1.95 -13.74
CA THR A 387 -28.31 1.30 -15.00
C THR A 387 -29.04 0.00 -15.30
N SER A 388 -29.84 -0.54 -14.36
CA SER A 388 -30.66 -1.74 -14.60
C SER A 388 -32.00 -1.47 -15.29
N GLU A 389 -32.37 -0.21 -15.56
CA GLU A 389 -33.64 0.15 -16.22
C GLU A 389 -33.48 0.54 -17.71
N GLN A 390 -32.28 0.42 -18.30
CA GLN A 390 -32.04 0.81 -19.71
C GLN A 390 -31.73 -0.34 -20.67
N ASP A 391 -31.68 -1.58 -20.20
CA ASP A 391 -31.38 -2.76 -21.03
C ASP A 391 -32.55 -3.77 -21.14
N ASP A 392 -33.80 -3.34 -20.91
CA ASP A 392 -35.02 -4.12 -21.21
C ASP A 392 -35.74 -3.67 -22.49
#